data_AF-A0A5K1AMU5-F1
#
_entry.id   AF-A0A5K1AMU5-F1
#
_cell.length_a   1.000
_cell.length_b   1.000
_cell.length_c   1.000
_cell.angle_alpha   90.00
_cell.angle_beta   90.00
_cell.angle_gamma   90.00
#
_symmetry.space_group_name_H-M   'P 1'
#
loop_
_entity.id
_entity.type
_entity.pdbx_description
1 polymer ?
#
loop_
_entity_poly.entity_id
_entity_poly.type
_entity_poly.pdbx_seq_one_letter_code
_entity_poly.pdbx_strand_id
1 'polypeptide(L)'
;MERISRCLQTLQSTSHSYLLLASLDATKAKLSKKPDTIFETPIHLAHELAVEVQILIANASVLQSADVEGMAKKDPLHVTIDTWKVGVP
;
A
#
# COMPACT_ATOMS: atom_id res chain seq x y z
N MET A 1 -21.91 22.73 -1.37
CA MET A 1 -20.56 22.92 -1.96
C MET A 1 -19.74 23.99 -1.24
N GLU A 2 -20.27 25.18 -0.95
CA GLU A 2 -19.48 26.26 -0.32
C GLU A 2 -18.81 25.91 1.01
N ARG A 3 -19.48 25.16 1.88
CA ARG A 3 -18.91 24.73 3.18
C ARG A 3 -17.65 23.88 3.01
N ILE A 4 -17.64 22.98 2.03
CA ILE A 4 -16.49 22.12 1.72
C ILE A 4 -15.35 22.96 1.17
N SER A 5 -15.64 23.88 0.25
CA SER A 5 -14.65 24.79 -0.33
C SER A 5 -13.99 25.67 0.75
N ARG A 6 -14.77 26.24 1.68
CA ARG A 6 -14.23 27.05 2.79
C ARG A 6 -13.33 26.23 3.72
N CYS A 7 -13.72 25.00 4.07
CA CYS A 7 -12.86 24.10 4.85
C CYS A 7 -11.55 23.79 4.12
N LEU A 8 -11.59 23.46 2.83
CA LEU A 8 -10.39 23.17 2.04
C LEU A 8 -9.47 24.38 1.95
N GLN A 9 -10.01 25.58 1.69
CA GLN A 9 -9.24 26.82 1.62
C GLN A 9 -8.52 27.15 2.94
N THR A 10 -9.08 26.75 4.08
CA THR A 10 -8.44 26.96 5.39
C THR A 10 -7.26 26.00 5.63
N LEU A 11 -7.30 24.80 5.03
CA LEU A 11 -6.27 23.76 5.19
C LEU A 11 -5.19 23.82 4.12
N GLN A 12 -5.53 24.31 2.92
CA GLN A 12 -4.63 24.34 1.78
C GLN A 12 -3.68 25.54 1.84
N SER A 13 -2.43 25.31 1.47
CA SER A 13 -1.46 26.39 1.29
C SER A 13 -1.94 27.37 0.22
N THR A 14 -1.75 28.67 0.43
CA THR A 14 -2.03 29.68 -0.60
C THR A 14 -0.97 29.70 -1.71
N SER A 15 0.19 29.08 -1.48
CA SER A 15 1.25 28.88 -2.49
C SER A 15 1.30 27.41 -2.94
N HIS A 16 0.42 27.05 -3.86
CA HIS A 16 0.33 25.67 -4.37
C HIS A 16 1.54 25.31 -5.26
N SER A 17 2.04 24.08 -5.11
CA SER A 17 3.05 23.52 -6.01
C SER A 17 2.38 22.96 -7.27
N TYR A 18 2.55 23.64 -8.40
CA TYR A 18 2.00 23.20 -9.69
C TYR A 18 2.56 21.84 -10.15
N LEU A 19 3.81 21.52 -9.80
CA LEU A 19 4.41 20.23 -10.12
C LEU A 19 3.69 19.08 -9.39
N LEU A 20 3.32 19.28 -8.12
CA LEU A 20 2.57 18.28 -7.36
C LEU A 20 1.15 18.10 -7.90
N LEU A 21 0.48 19.19 -8.29
CA LEU A 21 -0.84 19.12 -8.93
C LEU A 21 -0.78 18.36 -10.27
N ALA A 22 0.22 18.66 -11.11
CA ALA A 22 0.42 17.95 -12.36
C ALA A 22 0.74 16.46 -12.14
N SER A 23 1.54 16.12 -11.12
CA SER A 23 1.83 14.74 -10.74
C SER A 23 0.57 13.99 -10.26
N LEU A 24 -0.28 14.66 -9.49
CA LEU A 24 -1.57 14.12 -9.06
C LEU A 24 -2.50 13.83 -10.25
N ASP A 25 -2.63 14.79 -11.17
CA ASP A 25 -3.45 14.62 -12.39
C ASP A 25 -2.92 13.49 -13.27
N ALA A 26 -1.60 13.40 -13.45
CA ALA A 26 -0.96 12.31 -14.19
C ALA A 26 -1.21 10.94 -13.53
N THR A 27 -1.14 10.87 -12.20
CA THR A 27 -1.41 9.65 -11.43
C THR A 27 -2.87 9.23 -11.56
N LYS A 28 -3.81 10.18 -11.47
CA LYS A 28 -5.24 9.96 -11.69
C LYS A 28 -5.51 9.44 -13.10
N ALA A 29 -4.90 10.05 -14.11
CA ALA A 29 -5.04 9.61 -15.50
C ALA A 29 -4.47 8.20 -15.72
N LYS A 30 -3.37 7.85 -15.04
CA LYS A 30 -2.79 6.50 -15.09
C LYS A 30 -3.74 5.47 -14.47
N LEU A 31 -4.29 5.76 -13.29
CA LEU A 31 -5.27 4.89 -12.61
C LEU A 31 -6.54 4.68 -13.45
N SER A 32 -7.03 5.74 -14.10
CA SER A 32 -8.25 5.67 -14.90
C SER A 32 -8.12 4.81 -16.17
N LYS A 33 -6.90 4.57 -16.68
CA LYS A 33 -6.69 3.80 -17.92
C LYS A 33 -6.84 2.29 -17.73
N LYS A 34 -6.51 1.78 -16.54
CA LYS A 34 -6.52 0.34 -16.21
C LYS A 34 -6.89 0.12 -14.74
N PRO A 35 -8.09 0.52 -14.32
CA PRO A 35 -8.46 0.54 -12.90
C PRO A 35 -8.37 -0.85 -12.26
N ASP A 36 -8.74 -1.89 -13.00
CA ASP A 36 -8.84 -3.25 -12.44
C ASP A 36 -7.49 -3.99 -12.43
N THR A 37 -6.58 -3.66 -13.36
CA THR A 37 -5.36 -4.45 -13.56
C THR A 37 -4.09 -3.75 -13.06
N ILE A 38 -4.15 -2.48 -12.66
CA ILE A 38 -2.94 -1.70 -12.30
C ILE A 38 -2.20 -2.29 -11.09
N PHE A 39 -2.91 -3.03 -10.23
CA PHE A 39 -2.35 -3.66 -9.05
C PHE A 39 -2.07 -5.16 -9.21
N GLU A 40 -2.42 -5.80 -10.33
CA GLU A 40 -2.20 -7.25 -10.52
C GLU A 40 -0.73 -7.64 -10.38
N THR A 41 0.16 -6.94 -11.08
CA THR A 41 1.60 -7.21 -11.01
C THR A 41 2.18 -6.92 -9.61
N PRO A 42 1.93 -5.76 -8.98
CA PRO A 42 2.34 -5.53 -7.60
C PRO A 42 1.83 -6.57 -6.60
N ILE A 43 0.56 -7.00 -6.72
CA ILE A 43 -0.03 -8.04 -5.88
C ILE A 43 0.68 -9.38 -6.10
N HIS A 44 0.94 -9.76 -7.35
CA HIS A 44 1.66 -10.97 -7.69
C HIS A 44 3.07 -10.99 -7.07
N LEU A 45 3.81 -9.88 -7.22
CA LEU A 45 5.15 -9.73 -6.64
C LEU A 45 5.13 -9.75 -5.10
N ALA A 46 4.14 -9.12 -4.46
CA ALA A 46 4.00 -9.17 -3.01
C ALA A 46 3.74 -10.59 -2.50
N HIS A 47 2.94 -11.37 -3.24
CA HIS A 47 2.70 -12.78 -2.94
C HIS A 47 3.95 -13.64 -3.14
N GLU A 48 4.66 -13.43 -4.26
CA GLU A 48 5.93 -14.12 -4.54
C GLU A 48 6.97 -13.84 -3.43
N LEU A 49 7.15 -12.57 -3.06
CA LEU A 49 8.02 -12.17 -1.94
C LEU A 49 7.62 -12.87 -0.64
N ALA A 50 6.33 -12.93 -0.31
CA ALA A 50 5.85 -13.59 0.89
C ALA A 50 6.20 -15.09 0.91
N VAL A 51 6.15 -15.76 -0.25
CA VAL A 51 6.55 -17.16 -0.40
C VAL A 51 8.08 -17.31 -0.28
N GLU A 52 8.85 -16.49 -0.99
CA GLU A 52 10.30 -16.55 -0.98
C GLU A 52 10.89 -16.32 0.41
N VAL A 53 10.37 -15.34 1.16
CA VAL A 53 10.82 -15.07 2.55
C VAL A 53 10.67 -16.30 3.42
N GLN A 54 9.55 -17.02 3.32
CA GLN A 54 9.30 -18.22 4.12
C GLN A 54 10.19 -19.40 3.71
N ILE A 55 10.59 -19.48 2.44
CA ILE A 55 11.47 -20.54 1.92
C ILE A 55 12.94 -20.27 2.24
N LEU A 56 13.39 -19.03 2.01
CA LEU A 56 14.80 -18.66 2.03
C LEU A 56 15.30 -18.28 3.42
N ILE A 57 14.43 -17.70 4.26
CA ILE A 57 14.81 -17.22 5.59
C ILE A 57 14.27 -18.20 6.62
N ALA A 58 15.15 -19.10 7.08
CA ALA A 58 14.83 -20.02 8.16
C ALA A 58 14.35 -19.24 9.40
N ASN A 59 13.23 -19.70 9.98
CA ASN A 59 12.59 -19.11 11.15
C ASN A 59 12.00 -17.70 10.96
N ALA A 60 11.93 -17.17 9.74
CA ALA A 60 11.04 -16.05 9.45
C ALA A 60 9.63 -16.58 9.18
N SER A 61 8.62 -15.77 9.51
CA SER A 61 7.24 -16.03 9.10
C SER A 61 6.62 -14.78 8.50
N VAL A 62 5.61 -14.96 7.65
CA VAL A 62 4.88 -13.84 7.05
C VAL A 62 3.48 -13.85 7.62
N LEU A 63 3.05 -12.72 8.17
CA LEU A 63 1.71 -12.58 8.74
C LEU A 63 0.66 -12.80 7.65
N GLN A 64 -0.17 -13.82 7.81
CA GLN A 64 -1.31 -14.15 6.98
C GLN A 64 -2.61 -13.70 7.64
N SER A 65 -3.67 -13.52 6.82
CA SER A 65 -4.99 -13.18 7.36
C SER A 65 -5.57 -14.30 8.24
N ALA A 66 -5.13 -15.54 8.03
CA ALA A 66 -5.57 -16.70 8.80
C ALA A 66 -4.88 -16.83 10.17
N ASP A 67 -3.79 -16.09 10.42
CA ASP A 67 -2.99 -16.25 11.65
C ASP A 67 -3.66 -15.63 12.88
N VAL A 68 -4.64 -14.75 12.68
CA VAL A 68 -5.30 -13.99 13.74
C VAL A 68 -6.82 -14.09 13.58
N GLU A 69 -7.46 -14.74 14.54
CA GLU A 69 -8.92 -14.85 14.58
C GLU A 69 -9.56 -13.46 14.70
N GLY A 70 -10.56 -13.18 13.86
CA GLY A 70 -11.25 -11.89 13.81
C GLY A 70 -10.50 -10.78 13.06
N MET A 71 -9.35 -11.06 12.44
CA MET A 71 -8.63 -10.07 11.65
C MET A 71 -9.38 -9.75 10.35
N ALA A 72 -9.45 -8.46 10.00
CA ALA A 72 -9.94 -8.04 8.70
C ALA A 72 -9.04 -8.56 7.58
N LYS A 73 -9.59 -8.67 6.36
CA LYS A 73 -8.82 -9.08 5.18
C LYS A 73 -7.59 -8.19 5.04
N LYS A 74 -6.41 -8.80 5.08
CA LYS A 74 -5.13 -8.11 4.94
C LYS A 74 -5.00 -7.50 3.54
N ASP A 75 -4.43 -6.30 3.47
CA ASP A 75 -4.05 -5.69 2.19
C ASP A 75 -2.97 -6.57 1.52
N PRO A 76 -3.23 -7.12 0.31
CA PRO A 76 -2.28 -7.99 -0.39
C PRO A 76 -0.97 -7.30 -0.77
N LEU A 77 -0.92 -5.97 -0.84
CA LEU A 77 0.31 -5.22 -1.13
C LEU A 77 1.19 -5.02 0.10
N HIS A 78 0.66 -5.28 1.30
CA HIS A 78 1.37 -5.09 2.56
C HIS A 78 1.93 -6.41 3.08
N VAL A 79 3.18 -6.73 2.75
CA VAL A 79 3.87 -7.90 3.32
C VAL A 79 4.44 -7.54 4.69
N THR A 80 4.15 -8.37 5.69
CA THR A 80 4.64 -8.16 7.07
C THR A 80 5.39 -9.41 7.48
N ILE A 81 6.66 -9.26 7.82
CA ILE A 81 7.56 -10.36 8.13
C ILE A 81 7.83 -10.32 9.62
N ASP A 82 7.61 -11.44 10.30
CA ASP A 82 8.05 -11.68 11.66
C ASP A 82 9.42 -12.36 11.65
N THR A 83 10.37 -11.73 12.33
CA THR A 83 11.76 -12.18 12.45
C THR A 83 12.12 -12.60 13.87
N TRP A 84 11.16 -12.67 14.80
CA TRP A 84 11.42 -12.98 16.21
C TRP A 84 12.23 -14.27 16.41
N LYS A 85 11.99 -15.28 15.57
CA LYS A 85 12.67 -16.58 15.65
C LYS A 85 13.95 -16.67 14.80
N VAL A 86 14.32 -15.61 14.08
CA VAL A 86 15.53 -15.56 13.23
C VAL A 86 16.81 -15.39 14.07
N GLY A 87 16.70 -15.05 15.36
CA GLY A 87 17.84 -15.02 16.28
C GLY A 87 18.78 -13.82 16.10
N VAL A 88 18.28 -12.74 15.49
CA VAL A 88 18.99 -11.45 15.49
C VAL A 88 18.69 -10.77 16.85
N PRO A 89 19.71 -10.41 17.65
CA PRO A 89 19.52 -9.81 18.96
C PRO A 89 18.80 -8.45 18.93
#